data_AF-A0AA89C1U1-F1
#
_entry.id   AF-A0AA89C1U1-F1
#
_cell.length_a   1.000
_cell.length_b   1.000
_cell.length_c   1.000
_cell.angle_alpha   90.00
_cell.angle_beta   90.00
_cell.angle_gamma   90.00
#
_symmetry.space_group_name_H-M   'P 1'
#
loop_
_entity.id
_entity.type
_entity.pdbx_description
1 polymer ?
#
loop_
_entity_poly.entity_id
_entity_poly.type
_entity_poly.pdbx_seq_one_letter_code
_entity_poly.pdbx_strand_id
1 'polypeptide(L)'
;MAPDKVNKTKETNLWWKMYWPKKPMIPGKRKQTRKPFKFKVGDRVRVTHIRNPFTRKYDQKWSGELFIIADRRLKGGIPVYRLKDYMDEDFIGTFYQPELQKMDTREDDAFKIETILKTKGRGRNKQYLVKWLYWSSKFNSWIKADSIE
;
A
#
# COMPACT_ATOMS: atom_id res chain seq x y z
N MET A 1 25.86 -22.48 -48.94
CA MET A 1 27.12 -22.59 -49.70
C MET A 1 27.63 -24.00 -49.46
N ALA A 2 28.00 -24.75 -50.50
CA ALA A 2 28.50 -26.10 -50.30
C ALA A 2 29.83 -26.07 -49.51
N PRO A 3 30.13 -27.07 -48.66
CA PRO A 3 31.33 -27.09 -47.81
C PRO A 3 32.63 -26.94 -48.61
N ASP A 4 32.65 -27.49 -49.82
CA ASP A 4 33.80 -27.50 -50.73
C ASP A 4 34.16 -26.12 -51.33
N LYS A 5 33.28 -25.11 -51.20
CA LYS A 5 33.52 -23.75 -51.71
C LYS A 5 33.99 -22.77 -50.63
N VAL A 6 34.40 -23.28 -49.46
CA VAL A 6 34.83 -22.48 -48.31
C VAL A 6 36.36 -22.39 -48.30
N ASN A 7 36.89 -21.20 -48.59
CA ASN A 7 38.32 -20.89 -48.49
C ASN A 7 38.60 -20.15 -47.16
N LYS A 8 39.84 -20.23 -46.65
CA LYS A 8 40.29 -19.61 -45.38
C LYS A 8 39.92 -18.12 -45.22
N THR A 9 39.90 -17.37 -46.32
CA THR A 9 39.51 -15.94 -46.36
C THR A 9 38.00 -15.72 -46.24
N LYS A 10 37.17 -16.71 -46.57
CA LYS A 10 35.69 -16.67 -46.52
C LYS A 10 35.12 -17.33 -45.25
N GLU A 11 35.90 -18.17 -44.57
CA GLU A 11 35.52 -18.87 -43.34
C GLU A 11 35.04 -17.90 -42.25
N THR A 12 35.80 -16.82 -42.02
CA THR A 12 35.43 -15.80 -41.04
C THR A 12 34.07 -15.20 -41.38
N ASN A 13 33.89 -14.66 -42.58
CA ASN A 13 32.62 -14.04 -42.95
C ASN A 13 31.42 -15.02 -42.87
N LEU A 14 31.64 -16.30 -43.20
CA LEU A 14 30.64 -17.36 -43.00
C LEU A 14 30.34 -17.64 -41.53
N TRP A 15 31.37 -17.68 -40.68
CA TRP A 15 31.24 -17.86 -39.24
C TRP A 15 30.46 -16.71 -38.60
N TRP A 16 30.78 -15.46 -38.95
CA TRP A 16 30.01 -14.29 -38.55
C TRP A 16 28.57 -14.37 -39.07
N LYS A 17 28.33 -14.84 -40.30
CA LYS A 17 26.97 -14.98 -40.84
C LYS A 17 26.12 -16.07 -40.15
N MET A 18 26.74 -17.18 -39.72
CA MET A 18 26.05 -18.30 -39.06
C MET A 18 25.86 -18.10 -37.56
N TYR A 19 26.84 -17.53 -36.87
CA TYR A 19 26.87 -17.49 -35.40
C TYR A 19 26.70 -16.08 -34.80
N TRP A 20 26.78 -15.00 -35.59
CA TRP A 20 26.51 -13.66 -35.09
C TRP A 20 24.99 -13.41 -34.98
N PRO A 21 24.48 -12.98 -33.82
CA PRO A 21 23.06 -12.70 -33.65
C PRO A 21 22.65 -11.48 -34.48
N LYS A 22 22.00 -11.71 -35.63
CA LYS A 22 21.36 -10.67 -36.46
C LYS A 22 20.05 -10.17 -35.86
N LYS A 23 20.00 -9.91 -34.56
CA LYS A 23 18.92 -9.10 -34.02
C LYS A 23 19.35 -7.66 -34.23
N PRO A 24 18.70 -6.88 -35.12
CA PRO A 24 18.95 -5.45 -35.10
C PRO A 24 18.72 -4.99 -33.66
N MET A 25 19.66 -4.24 -33.09
CA MET A 25 19.38 -3.39 -31.94
C MET A 25 18.36 -2.36 -32.43
N ILE A 26 17.09 -2.77 -32.56
CA ILE A 26 15.99 -1.84 -32.51
C ILE A 26 16.20 -1.15 -31.16
N PRO A 27 16.34 0.18 -31.08
CA PRO A 27 16.20 0.87 -29.82
C PRO A 27 14.76 0.61 -29.37
N GLY A 28 14.53 -0.54 -28.74
CA GLY A 28 13.25 -0.90 -28.19
C GLY A 28 12.93 0.24 -27.26
N LYS A 29 11.83 0.95 -27.53
CA LYS A 29 11.35 2.06 -26.72
C LYS A 29 11.60 1.68 -25.28
N ARG A 30 12.53 2.37 -24.59
CA ARG A 30 12.86 2.09 -23.19
C ARG A 30 11.52 2.03 -22.48
N LYS A 31 11.08 0.84 -22.07
CA LYS A 31 9.83 0.70 -21.34
C LYS A 31 10.02 1.58 -20.13
N GLN A 32 9.28 2.69 -20.08
CA GLN A 32 9.25 3.55 -18.90
C GLN A 32 8.87 2.63 -17.76
N THR A 33 9.84 2.24 -16.94
CA THR A 33 9.59 1.37 -15.81
C THR A 33 8.67 2.17 -14.91
N ARG A 34 7.40 1.76 -14.85
CA ARG A 34 6.41 2.42 -14.00
C ARG A 34 7.02 2.50 -12.61
N LYS A 35 6.99 3.69 -12.00
CA LYS A 35 7.52 3.89 -10.63
C LYS A 35 6.96 2.76 -9.75
N PRO A 36 7.78 2.10 -8.91
CA PRO A 36 7.43 0.83 -8.27
C PRO A 36 6.46 1.02 -7.07
N PHE A 37 5.64 2.07 -7.07
CA PHE A 37 4.71 2.35 -5.98
C PHE A 37 3.36 1.69 -6.24
N LYS A 38 2.98 0.73 -5.39
CA LYS A 38 1.64 0.15 -5.37
C LYS A 38 0.56 1.14 -4.94
N PHE A 39 0.87 2.03 -3.99
CA PHE A 39 -0.10 2.95 -3.42
C PHE A 39 0.13 4.40 -3.83
N LYS A 40 -0.94 5.21 -3.81
CA LYS A 40 -0.92 6.63 -4.13
C LYS A 40 -1.01 7.48 -2.87
N VAL A 41 -0.48 8.70 -2.95
CA VAL A 41 -0.70 9.71 -1.90
C VAL A 41 -2.21 9.98 -1.82
N GLY A 42 -2.75 10.02 -0.60
CA GLY A 42 -4.18 10.12 -0.34
C GLY A 42 -4.94 8.79 -0.21
N ASP A 43 -4.32 7.65 -0.56
CA ASP A 43 -4.96 6.35 -0.32
C ASP A 43 -5.10 6.09 1.20
N ARG A 44 -6.25 5.54 1.60
CA ARG A 44 -6.50 5.06 2.97
C ARG A 44 -5.92 3.66 3.14
N VAL A 45 -5.16 3.45 4.20
CA VAL A 45 -4.45 2.19 4.48
C VAL A 45 -4.54 1.79 5.94
N ARG A 46 -4.44 0.47 6.19
CA ARG A 46 -4.14 -0.12 7.50
C ARG A 46 -2.69 -0.55 7.56
N VAL A 47 -2.15 -0.59 8.77
CA VAL A 47 -0.76 -0.97 9.04
C VAL A 47 -0.71 -2.35 9.69
N THR A 48 0.29 -3.16 9.39
CA THR A 48 0.49 -4.44 10.08
C THR A 48 0.93 -4.26 11.53
N HIS A 49 0.44 -5.10 12.44
CA HIS A 49 0.99 -5.18 13.79
C HIS A 49 2.41 -5.75 13.80
N ILE A 50 3.18 -5.35 14.81
CA ILE A 50 4.50 -5.92 15.08
C ILE A 50 4.32 -7.41 15.37
N ARG A 51 5.08 -8.25 14.67
CA ARG A 51 5.02 -9.71 14.87
C ARG A 51 5.82 -10.10 16.09
N ASN A 52 5.17 -10.79 17.02
CA ASN A 52 5.82 -11.42 18.17
C ASN A 52 6.07 -12.92 17.87
N PRO A 53 7.07 -13.56 18.49
CA PRO A 53 7.36 -14.99 18.27
C PRO A 53 6.16 -15.92 18.50
N PHE A 54 5.24 -15.51 19.36
CA PHE A 54 4.04 -16.27 19.73
C PHE A 54 2.78 -15.85 18.95
N THR A 55 2.88 -15.01 17.91
CA THR A 55 1.69 -14.64 17.12
C THR A 55 1.14 -15.86 16.39
N ARG A 56 -0.13 -16.14 16.65
CA ARG A 56 -0.86 -17.25 16.05
C ARG A 56 -1.45 -16.81 14.71
N LYS A 57 -1.81 -17.78 13.87
CA LYS A 57 -2.36 -17.47 12.53
C LYS A 57 -3.70 -16.76 12.56
N TYR A 58 -4.49 -16.95 13.64
CA TYR A 58 -5.80 -16.34 13.82
C TYR A 58 -5.74 -14.97 14.51
N ASP A 59 -4.57 -14.53 14.98
CA ASP A 59 -4.43 -13.21 15.57
C ASP A 59 -4.63 -12.14 14.49
N GLN A 60 -5.23 -11.02 14.88
CA GLN A 60 -5.43 -9.89 13.98
C GLN A 60 -4.07 -9.36 13.51
N LYS A 61 -3.88 -9.25 12.20
CA LYS A 61 -2.60 -8.83 11.59
C LYS A 61 -2.54 -7.35 11.29
N TRP A 62 -3.70 -6.70 11.14
CA TRP A 62 -3.83 -5.33 10.68
C TRP A 62 -4.42 -4.44 11.78
N SER A 63 -3.90 -3.24 11.92
CA SER A 63 -4.44 -2.19 12.78
C SER A 63 -5.92 -1.96 12.46
N GLY A 64 -6.71 -1.65 13.48
CA GLY A 64 -8.08 -1.20 13.24
C GLY A 64 -8.14 0.26 12.77
N GLU A 65 -7.20 1.10 13.20
CA GLU A 65 -7.07 2.50 12.75
C GLU A 65 -6.76 2.59 11.25
N LEU A 66 -7.34 3.62 10.62
CA LEU A 66 -7.06 3.98 9.24
C LEU A 66 -6.10 5.16 9.19
N PHE A 67 -5.11 5.04 8.30
CA PHE A 67 -4.12 6.06 8.02
C PHE A 67 -4.23 6.49 6.56
N ILE A 68 -3.73 7.67 6.26
CA ILE A 68 -3.69 8.20 4.90
C ILE A 68 -2.23 8.25 4.46
N ILE A 69 -1.94 7.88 3.23
CA ILE A 69 -0.58 8.03 2.69
C ILE A 69 -0.30 9.52 2.44
N ALA A 70 0.66 10.08 3.18
CA ALA A 70 1.09 11.47 3.06
C ALA A 70 2.16 11.63 1.97
N ASP A 71 3.15 10.73 1.93
CA ASP A 71 4.25 10.79 0.98
C ASP A 71 4.76 9.39 0.60
N ARG A 72 5.44 9.27 -0.53
CA ARG A 72 6.07 8.04 -1.00
C ARG A 72 7.43 8.32 -1.62
N ARG A 73 8.44 7.56 -1.21
CA ARG A 73 9.84 7.75 -1.60
C ARG A 73 10.49 6.43 -1.95
N LEU A 74 11.56 6.47 -2.75
CA LEU A 74 12.40 5.30 -3.01
C LEU A 74 13.66 5.41 -2.17
N LYS A 75 13.92 4.38 -1.36
CA LYS A 75 15.18 4.24 -0.61
C LYS A 75 15.91 3.02 -1.15
N GLY A 76 17.01 3.23 -1.87
CA GLY A 76 17.75 2.14 -2.53
C GLY A 76 16.91 1.34 -3.54
N GLY A 77 15.94 1.98 -4.20
CA GLY A 77 15.00 1.34 -5.13
C GLY A 77 13.79 0.67 -4.46
N ILE A 78 13.73 0.64 -3.13
CA ILE A 78 12.62 0.05 -2.36
C ILE A 78 11.56 1.14 -2.08
N PRO A 79 10.27 0.89 -2.38
CA PRO A 79 9.18 1.79 -2.05
C PRO A 79 8.96 1.92 -0.54
N VAL A 80 9.01 3.15 -0.05
CA VAL A 80 8.74 3.52 1.34
C VAL A 80 7.67 4.60 1.37
N TYR A 81 6.76 4.52 2.33
CA TYR A 81 5.62 5.43 2.48
C TYR A 81 5.68 6.13 3.84
N ARG A 82 5.27 7.38 3.88
CA ARG A 82 4.96 8.12 5.10
C ARG A 82 3.46 8.25 5.23
N LEU A 83 2.96 8.03 6.43
CA LEU A 83 1.54 8.07 6.73
C LEU A 83 1.22 9.33 7.54
N LYS A 84 -0.05 9.68 7.53
CA LYS A 84 -0.66 10.65 8.43
C LYS A 84 -1.92 10.03 9.02
N ASP A 85 -2.31 10.50 10.19
CA ASP A 85 -3.53 10.06 10.84
C ASP A 85 -4.77 10.53 10.07
N TYR A 86 -5.92 9.99 10.45
CA TYR A 86 -7.19 10.36 9.85
C TYR A 86 -7.54 11.86 10.03
N MET A 87 -7.01 12.51 11.08
CA MET A 87 -7.15 13.96 11.34
C MET A 87 -6.01 14.80 10.76
N ASP A 88 -5.29 14.29 9.75
CA ASP A 88 -4.20 15.02 9.08
C ASP A 88 -2.97 15.33 9.96
N GLU A 89 -2.84 14.64 11.09
CA GLU A 89 -1.66 14.73 11.96
C GLU A 89 -0.53 13.85 11.39
N ASP A 90 0.67 14.42 11.25
CA ASP A 90 1.82 13.71 10.69
C ASP A 90 2.24 12.54 11.60
N PHE A 91 2.31 11.34 11.02
CA PHE A 91 2.73 10.15 11.74
C PHE A 91 4.27 10.00 11.68
N ILE A 92 4.90 9.72 12.82
CA ILE A 92 6.37 9.78 13.00
C ILE A 92 7.12 8.61 12.29
N GLY A 93 6.42 7.70 11.61
CA GLY A 93 7.00 6.48 11.00
C GLY A 93 7.06 6.44 9.47
N THR A 94 7.95 5.58 8.96
CA THR A 94 8.01 5.17 7.55
C THR A 94 7.69 3.68 7.41
N PHE A 95 6.89 3.32 6.42
CA PHE A 95 6.41 1.94 6.21
C PHE A 95 6.78 1.41 4.83
N TYR A 96 7.01 0.11 4.77
CA TYR A 96 7.22 -0.61 3.51
C TYR A 96 5.89 -1.04 2.90
N GLN A 97 5.93 -1.29 1.59
CA GLN A 97 4.75 -1.74 0.85
C GLN A 97 4.02 -2.97 1.44
N PRO A 98 4.69 -4.02 1.96
CA PRO A 98 4.01 -5.19 2.52
C PRO A 98 3.32 -4.94 3.87
N GLU A 99 3.70 -3.87 4.56
CA GLU A 99 3.17 -3.49 5.87
C GLU A 99 1.88 -2.69 5.75
N LEU A 100 1.45 -2.38 4.52
CA LEU A 100 0.28 -1.56 4.22
C LEU A 100 -0.78 -2.37 3.48
N GLN A 101 -2.03 -2.24 3.93
CA GLN A 101 -3.20 -2.74 3.24
C GLN A 101 -4.09 -1.56 2.84
N LYS A 102 -4.34 -1.40 1.54
CA LYS A 102 -5.32 -0.43 1.06
C LYS A 102 -6.72 -0.82 1.48
N MET A 103 -7.47 0.16 1.97
CA MET A 103 -8.88 0.03 2.32
C MET A 103 -9.69 0.95 1.42
N ASP A 104 -10.69 0.37 0.73
CA ASP A 104 -11.65 1.12 -0.07
C ASP A 104 -12.85 1.50 0.80
N THR A 105 -12.58 2.24 1.88
CA THR A 105 -13.61 2.65 2.85
C THR A 105 -14.26 3.95 2.37
N ARG A 106 -15.58 3.97 2.25
CA ARG A 106 -16.37 5.18 2.00
C ARG A 106 -16.51 5.97 3.30
N GLU A 107 -16.77 7.27 3.20
CA GLU A 107 -16.96 8.11 4.39
C GLU A 107 -18.18 7.70 5.23
N ASP A 108 -19.16 7.05 4.58
CA ASP A 108 -20.39 6.54 5.23
C ASP A 108 -20.26 5.12 5.79
N ASP A 109 -19.07 4.49 5.75
CA ASP A 109 -18.92 3.15 6.28
C ASP A 109 -19.03 3.16 7.81
N ALA A 110 -19.87 2.27 8.34
CA ALA A 110 -20.12 2.17 9.77
C ALA A 110 -18.87 1.73 10.54
N PHE A 111 -18.45 2.55 11.53
CA PHE A 111 -17.40 2.19 12.47
C PHE A 111 -17.97 1.48 13.69
N LYS A 112 -17.25 0.46 14.17
CA LYS A 112 -17.67 -0.30 15.36
C LYS A 112 -17.46 0.52 16.64
N ILE A 113 -18.42 0.43 17.54
CA ILE A 113 -18.36 1.06 18.86
C ILE A 113 -17.63 0.11 19.82
N GLU A 114 -16.68 0.63 20.60
CA GLU A 114 -16.05 -0.10 21.71
C GLU A 114 -16.91 0.03 22.97
N THR A 115 -17.16 1.28 23.38
CA THR A 115 -17.88 1.61 24.62
C THR A 115 -18.58 2.95 24.51
N ILE A 116 -19.69 3.10 25.23
CA ILE A 116 -20.36 4.39 25.43
C ILE A 116 -19.85 4.99 26.74
N LEU A 117 -19.20 6.15 26.65
CA LEU A 117 -18.55 6.80 27.80
C LEU A 117 -19.51 7.69 28.59
N LYS A 118 -20.34 8.46 27.88
CA LYS A 118 -21.26 9.43 28.49
C LYS A 118 -22.54 9.51 27.69
N THR A 119 -23.61 9.92 28.37
CA THR A 119 -24.91 10.21 27.77
C THR A 119 -25.29 11.66 28.08
N LYS A 120 -25.85 12.39 27.13
CA LYS A 120 -26.40 13.74 27.36
C LYS A 120 -27.74 13.92 26.64
N GLY A 121 -28.53 14.87 27.12
CA GLY A 121 -29.85 15.19 26.55
C GLY A 121 -30.97 14.24 27.02
N ARG A 122 -32.20 14.52 26.60
CA ARG A 122 -33.41 13.74 26.89
C ARG A 122 -34.30 13.63 25.63
N GLY A 123 -35.10 12.56 25.56
CA GLY A 123 -36.01 12.31 24.44
C GLY A 123 -35.29 12.20 23.09
N ARG A 124 -35.81 12.88 22.07
CA ARG A 124 -35.24 12.91 20.70
C ARG A 124 -33.83 13.50 20.60
N ASN A 125 -33.41 14.32 21.56
CA ASN A 125 -32.08 14.95 21.55
C ASN A 125 -31.04 14.16 22.35
N LYS A 126 -31.32 12.90 22.67
CA LYS A 126 -30.38 12.03 23.39
C LYS A 126 -29.17 11.73 22.50
N GLN A 127 -27.98 11.99 23.05
CA GLN A 127 -26.70 11.74 22.39
C GLN A 127 -25.79 10.91 23.30
N TYR A 128 -24.93 10.12 22.67
CA TYR A 128 -23.94 9.28 23.33
C TYR A 128 -22.53 9.71 22.90
N LEU A 129 -21.65 9.86 23.89
CA LEU A 129 -20.22 10.03 23.64
C LEU A 129 -19.63 8.63 23.49
N VAL A 130 -19.17 8.33 22.29
CA VAL A 130 -18.73 7.00 21.91
C VAL A 130 -17.22 6.94 21.85
N LYS A 131 -16.67 5.85 22.38
CA LYS A 131 -15.31 5.40 22.09
C LYS A 131 -15.38 4.38 20.95
N TRP A 132 -14.71 4.68 19.85
CA TRP A 132 -14.72 3.84 18.66
C TRP A 132 -13.72 2.68 18.80
N LEU A 133 -14.11 1.49 18.34
CA LEU A 133 -13.31 0.29 18.43
C LEU A 133 -12.04 0.43 17.60
N TYR A 134 -10.90 0.16 18.24
CA TYR A 134 -9.56 0.28 17.68
C TYR A 134 -9.11 1.71 17.37
N TRP A 135 -9.83 2.74 17.80
CA TRP A 135 -9.40 4.14 17.63
C TRP A 135 -9.00 4.75 18.98
N SER A 136 -8.00 5.62 18.95
CA SER A 136 -7.63 6.42 20.11
C SER A 136 -8.78 7.31 20.63
N SER A 137 -8.75 7.65 21.92
CA SER A 137 -9.75 8.51 22.58
C SER A 137 -9.86 9.91 21.96
N LYS A 138 -8.86 10.34 21.18
CA LYS A 138 -8.90 11.58 20.41
C LYS A 138 -10.02 11.62 19.37
N PHE A 139 -10.50 10.46 18.93
CA PHE A 139 -11.59 10.31 17.96
C PHE A 139 -12.97 10.19 18.61
N ASN A 140 -13.07 10.29 19.93
CA ASN A 140 -14.35 10.18 20.61
C ASN A 140 -15.30 11.29 20.15
N SER A 141 -16.51 10.90 19.73
CA SER A 141 -17.50 11.83 19.17
C SER A 141 -18.88 11.61 19.77
N TRP A 142 -19.66 12.68 19.80
CA TRP A 142 -21.08 12.62 20.16
C TRP A 142 -21.90 12.18 18.96
N ILE A 143 -22.61 11.07 19.08
CA ILE A 143 -23.56 10.60 18.06
C ILE A 143 -24.98 10.60 18.61
N LYS A 144 -25.97 10.72 17.71
CA LYS A 144 -27.39 10.63 18.09
C LYS A 144 -27.72 9.19 18.49
N ALA A 145 -28.63 9.04 19.45
CA ALA A 145 -29.10 7.73 19.87
C ALA A 145 -29.73 6.91 18.74
N ASP A 146 -30.33 7.58 17.75
CA ASP A 146 -30.98 6.99 16.58
C ASP A 146 -29.99 6.41 15.55
N SER A 147 -28.72 6.82 15.61
CA SER A 147 -27.67 6.38 14.68
C SER A 147 -26.88 5.18 15.20
N ILE A 148 -27.29 4.62 16.34
CA ILE A 148 -26.67 3.41 16.91
C ILE A 148 -27.56 2.24 16.53
N GLU A 149 -27.01 1.31 15.77
CA GLU A 149 -27.62 0.02 15.43
C GLU A 149 -26.98 -1.11 16.24
#